data_AF-A0A7V7KHW8-F1
#
_entry.id   AF-A0A7V7KHW8-F1
#
_cell.length_a   1.000
_cell.length_b   1.000
_cell.length_c   1.000
_cell.angle_alpha   90.00
_cell.angle_beta   90.00
_cell.angle_gamma   90.00
#
_symmetry.space_group_name_H-M   'P 1'
#
loop_
_entity.id
_entity.type
_entity.pdbx_description
1 polymer ?
#
loop_
_entity_poly.entity_id
_entity_poly.type
_entity_poly.pdbx_seq_one_letter_code
_entity_poly.pdbx_strand_id
1 'polypeptide(L)' 'MLLGLVALVLASCTTRAVYEGIKQNHLNECNQLPGAQREECLDHLPPDYETYRRQHEAITSDSP' A
#
# COMPACT_ATOMS: atom_id res chain seq x y z
N MET A 1 -32.10 -8.00 -6.55
CA MET A 1 -31.44 -6.67 -6.59
C MET A 1 -30.37 -6.50 -5.50
N LEU A 2 -30.55 -7.03 -4.28
CA LEU A 2 -29.55 -6.93 -3.18
C LEU A 2 -28.17 -7.53 -3.52
N LEU A 3 -28.13 -8.68 -4.22
CA LEU A 3 -26.89 -9.35 -4.65
C LEU A 3 -26.04 -8.50 -5.61
N GLY A 4 -26.66 -7.68 -6.46
CA GLY A 4 -25.93 -6.80 -7.38
C GLY A 4 -25.24 -5.64 -6.65
N LEU A 5 -25.88 -5.11 -5.61
CA LEU A 5 -25.37 -4.00 -4.80
C LEU A 5 -24.10 -4.39 -4.00
N VAL A 6 -24.05 -5.63 -3.49
CA VAL A 6 -22.87 -6.16 -2.79
C VAL A 6 -21.68 -6.31 -3.74
N ALA A 7 -21.90 -6.76 -4.98
CA ALA A 7 -20.83 -6.90 -5.97
C ALA A 7 -20.19 -5.56 -6.36
N LEU A 8 -20.97 -4.48 -6.41
CA LEU A 8 -20.48 -3.12 -6.69
C LEU A 8 -19.61 -2.56 -5.55
N VAL A 9 -19.91 -2.91 -4.30
CA VAL A 9 -19.09 -2.49 -3.13
C VAL A 9 -17.77 -3.25 -3.06
N LEU A 10 -17.73 -4.50 -3.54
CA LEU A 10 -16.47 -5.26 -3.61
C LEU A 10 -15.55 -4.76 -4.74
N ALA A 11 -16.11 -4.17 -5.79
CA ALA A 11 -15.35 -3.61 -6.91
C ALA A 11 -14.62 -2.29 -6.58
N SER A 12 -14.94 -1.65 -5.45
CA SER A 12 -14.27 -0.39 -5.02
C SER A 12 -13.02 -0.61 -4.16
N CYS A 13 -12.64 -1.86 -3.87
CA CYS A 13 -11.32 -2.18 -3.35
C CYS A 13 -10.26 -1.92 -4.42
N THR A 14 -9.81 -0.67 -4.52
CA THR A 14 -8.72 -0.30 -5.43
C THR A 14 -7.40 -0.81 -4.89
N THR A 15 -6.49 -1.18 -5.80
CA THR A 15 -5.11 -1.58 -5.47
C THR A 15 -4.39 -0.51 -4.66
N ARG A 16 -4.71 0.77 -4.93
CA ARG A 16 -4.25 1.92 -4.17
C ARG A 16 -4.70 1.89 -2.72
N ALA A 17 -5.99 1.71 -2.47
CA ALA A 17 -6.52 1.70 -1.11
C ALA A 17 -5.93 0.56 -0.27
N VAL A 18 -5.76 -0.63 -0.87
CA VAL A 18 -5.11 -1.77 -0.20
C VAL A 18 -3.64 -1.46 0.11
N TYR A 19 -2.89 -0.95 -0.87
CA TYR A 19 -1.48 -0.60 -0.68
C TYR A 19 -1.28 0.47 0.39
N GLU A 20 -2.08 1.55 0.33
CA GLU A 20 -2.05 2.62 1.31
C GLU A 20 -2.42 2.10 2.71
N GLY A 21 -3.40 1.19 2.82
CA GLY A 21 -3.74 0.54 4.09
C GLY A 21 -2.57 -0.25 4.69
N ILE A 22 -1.87 -1.04 3.90
CA ILE A 22 -0.68 -1.80 4.34
C ILE A 22 0.42 -0.84 4.78
N LYS A 23 0.71 0.20 3.98
CA LYS A 23 1.71 1.22 4.33
C LYS A 23 1.37 1.91 5.64
N GLN A 24 0.11 2.29 5.84
CA GLN A 24 -0.34 2.92 7.09
C GLN A 24 -0.20 1.98 8.30
N ASN A 25 -0.43 0.68 8.10
CA ASN A 25 -0.18 -0.30 9.16
C ASN A 25 1.29 -0.33 9.58
N HIS A 26 2.23 -0.42 8.64
CA HIS A 26 3.67 -0.35 8.95
C HIS A 26 4.05 0.98 9.64
N LEU A 27 3.47 2.09 9.20
CA LEU A 27 3.73 3.40 9.79
C LEU A 27 3.25 3.46 11.24
N ASN A 28 2.09 2.85 11.53
CA ASN A 28 1.58 2.71 12.88
C ASN A 28 2.46 1.79 13.75
N GLU A 29 2.95 0.67 13.20
CA GLU A 29 3.91 -0.21 13.88
C GLU A 29 5.19 0.53 14.24
N CYS A 30 5.79 1.29 13.31
CA CYS A 30 6.99 2.08 13.59
C CYS A 30 6.75 3.11 14.69
N ASN A 31 5.57 3.73 14.75
CA ASN A 31 5.24 4.72 15.78
C ASN A 31 5.06 4.12 17.18
N GLN A 32 4.94 2.79 17.31
CA GLN A 32 4.93 2.11 18.61
C GLN A 32 6.35 1.84 19.13
N LEU A 33 7.38 1.99 18.29
CA LEU A 33 8.77 1.79 18.67
C LEU A 33 9.38 3.06 19.31
N PRO A 34 10.33 2.93 20.24
CA PRO A 34 11.01 4.08 20.85
C PRO A 34 12.30 4.47 20.10
N GLY A 35 12.56 5.79 20.04
CA GLY A 35 13.86 6.36 19.68
C GLY A 35 14.44 5.87 18.35
N ALA A 36 15.69 5.41 18.37
CA ALA A 36 16.41 4.97 17.17
C ALA A 36 15.73 3.81 16.43
N GLN A 37 15.04 2.91 17.14
CA GLN A 37 14.33 1.79 16.50
C GLN A 37 13.16 2.28 15.64
N ARG A 38 12.52 3.38 16.06
CA ARG A 38 11.48 4.04 15.25
C ARG A 38 12.09 4.68 14.02
N GLU A 39 13.21 5.40 14.16
CA GLU A 39 13.88 6.05 13.03
C GLU A 39 14.31 5.04 11.97
N GLU A 40 14.94 3.94 12.39
CA GLU A 40 15.32 2.84 11.49
C GLU A 40 14.10 2.21 10.81
N CYS A 41 13.02 1.95 11.56
CA CYS A 41 11.77 1.43 11.00
C CYS A 41 11.17 2.36 9.94
N LEU A 42 11.18 3.68 10.19
CA LEU A 42 10.66 4.68 9.26
C LEU A 42 11.48 4.74 7.96
N ASP A 43 12.78 4.48 8.02
CA ASP A 43 13.67 4.46 6.85
C ASP A 43 13.36 3.29 5.89
N HIS A 44 12.75 2.23 6.42
CA HIS A 44 12.33 1.05 5.66
C HIS A 44 10.86 1.07 5.22
N LEU A 45 10.15 2.18 5.41
CA LEU A 45 8.77 2.30 4.95
C LEU A 45 8.68 2.16 3.42
N PRO A 46 7.68 1.41 2.90
CA PRO A 46 7.47 1.32 1.48
C PRO A 46 7.18 2.70 0.85
N PRO A 47 7.58 2.91 -0.41
CA PRO A 47 7.41 4.19 -1.10
C PRO A 47 5.92 4.57 -1.22
N ASP A 48 5.63 5.80 -1.62
CA ASP A 48 4.26 6.17 -1.95
C ASP A 48 3.71 5.34 -3.13
N TYR A 49 2.39 5.28 -3.24
CA TYR A 49 1.73 4.44 -4.24
C TYR A 49 2.10 4.82 -5.68
N GLU A 50 2.31 6.10 -5.99
CA GLU A 50 2.66 6.50 -7.36
C GLU A 50 4.08 6.02 -7.72
N THR A 51 5.01 6.14 -6.77
CA THR A 51 6.36 5.61 -6.94
C THR A 51 6.35 4.09 -7.12
N TYR A 52 5.61 3.37 -6.27
CA TYR A 52 5.41 1.91 -6.42
C TYR A 52 4.82 1.56 -7.80
N ARG A 53 3.76 2.27 -8.22
CA ARG A 53 3.08 2.03 -9.50
C ARG A 53 4.03 2.21 -10.69
N ARG A 54 4.81 3.29 -10.70
CA ARG A 54 5.80 3.55 -11.76
C ARG A 54 6.88 2.48 -11.82
N GLN A 55 7.39 2.04 -10.66
CA GLN A 55 8.37 0.95 -10.59
C GLN A 55 7.80 -0.36 -11.12
N HIS A 56 6.55 -0.67 -10.73
CA HIS A 56 5.85 -1.86 -11.21
C HIS A 56 5.59 -1.83 -12.72
N GLU A 57 5.17 -0.68 -13.26
CA GLU A 57 4.98 -0.46 -14.69
C GLU A 57 6.30 -0.64 -15.46
N ALA A 58 7.41 -0.09 -14.95
CA ALA A 58 8.74 -0.24 -15.56
C ALA A 58 9.19 -1.71 -15.65
N ILE A 59 9.05 -2.47 -14.55
CA ILE A 59 9.39 -3.90 -14.49
C ILE A 59 8.52 -4.73 -15.46
N THR A 60 7.23 -4.40 -15.52
CA THR A 60 6.27 -5.14 -16.35
C THR A 60 6.43 -4.81 -17.84
N SER A 61 6.85 -3.58 -18.18
CA SER A 61 7.09 -3.15 -19.56
C SER A 61 8.39 -3.70 -20.17
N ASP A 62 9.33 -4.15 -19.33
CA ASP A 62 10.62 -4.71 -19.74
C ASP A 62 10.61 -6.26 -19.81
N SER A 63 9.46 -6.88 -19.55
CA SER A 63 9.26 -8.33 -19.73
C SER A 63 8.84 -8.65 -21.18
N PRO A 64 9.60 -9.48 -21.92
CA PRO A 64 9.28 -9.88 -23.30
C PRO A 64 8.05 -10.80 -23.42
#